data_AF-A0A3C2AIT6-F1
#
_entry.id   AF-A0A3C2AIT6-F1
#
_cell.length_a   1.000
_cell.length_b   1.000
_cell.length_c   1.000
_cell.angle_alpha   90.00
_cell.angle_beta   90.00
_cell.angle_gamma   90.00
#
_symmetry.space_group_name_H-M   'P 1'
#
loop_
_entity.id
_entity.type
_entity.pdbx_description
1 polymer ?
#
loop_
_entity_poly.entity_id
_entity_poly.type
_entity_poly.pdbx_seq_one_letter_code
_entity_poly.pdbx_strand_id
1 'polypeptide(L)'
;MYLIYDTETTGLPKNYKAPITDAENWPRLVQLAWQLHAEDGSLLEADNFIVTPDGFDIPFNSEQVHGISTKKAQAEGIPLQEALDRFTAILAKTKIVAGHNIEFDINIMGAEYMRLGDSAPIMDLPSIDTKNESTNFCQIPGGRGGQFKWPKLTELHVKLFGEEFDEAHNAAADVAATARCFLELIRIGVVKSDKAGLSPEALKTFQTANPSQIKTEDIDVGNQVAASKKAATKKVKDNAPKIEITHDFAHIHCHSQFSVLQSTIQIKNLVNRAVEYGMPAVAITDHANMFGTFHFVSAVEAANNEVDDWNEKIESGEEQGSPKNHIKGIVGCEFYVTDDHTDRTRQNNGAQTVLLAKNKKGYHNLAKLSSISYADGFYYVPRIDKKLLVQYKGDLIVSTGGAGGEVPNLILNVGEKQAEEAFLWYKEQFGEDFYVELINHGTEGEKRVNQVLLEFAKKHDVKYFPSNNVYYLNQKDQRAHDILCCLKEGVKIDEESRGRDYIKRIFPNDQFYFKSQSEMKQIFADFPEAFETITEIVGKIEPFRLKQDVLLPVFDYPEEFKNSEDEADGGKRGENAYLRHLTYEGAKGRYGEITPELTERIDFELQT
;
A
#
# COMPACT_ATOMS: atom_id res chain seq x y z
N MET A 1 30.66 -25.15 -21.98
CA MET A 1 29.20 -25.31 -21.99
C MET A 1 28.59 -24.10 -21.33
N TYR A 2 27.49 -23.61 -21.90
CA TYR A 2 26.73 -22.47 -21.41
C TYR A 2 25.48 -22.97 -20.73
N LEU A 3 25.25 -22.59 -19.48
CA LEU A 3 23.99 -22.83 -18.79
C LEU A 3 23.16 -21.56 -18.84
N ILE A 4 21.99 -21.63 -19.45
CA ILE A 4 21.00 -20.56 -19.42
C ILE A 4 19.85 -21.03 -18.53
N TYR A 5 19.50 -20.25 -17.52
CA TYR A 5 18.42 -20.60 -16.61
C TYR A 5 17.68 -19.36 -16.12
N ASP A 6 16.49 -19.58 -15.61
CA ASP A 6 15.60 -18.56 -15.07
C ASP A 6 14.78 -19.15 -13.91
N THR A 7 14.35 -18.28 -12.98
CA THR A 7 13.57 -18.70 -11.81
C THR A 7 12.29 -17.90 -11.65
N GLU A 8 11.19 -18.62 -11.39
CA GLU A 8 9.99 -17.99 -10.83
C GLU A 8 10.07 -18.03 -9.32
N THR A 9 9.57 -16.97 -8.66
CA THR A 9 9.69 -16.82 -7.22
C THR A 9 8.43 -16.29 -6.56
N THR A 10 8.37 -16.42 -5.23
CA THR A 10 7.28 -15.84 -4.42
C THR A 10 7.31 -14.32 -4.32
N GLY A 11 8.14 -13.60 -5.08
CA GLY A 11 8.14 -12.14 -5.11
C GLY A 11 9.54 -11.53 -5.22
N LEU A 12 9.76 -10.42 -4.51
CA LEU A 12 11.03 -9.68 -4.54
C LEU A 12 11.69 -9.72 -3.16
N PRO A 13 13.03 -9.64 -3.07
CA PRO A 13 13.74 -9.62 -1.79
C PRO A 13 13.39 -8.37 -0.99
N LYS A 14 13.36 -8.52 0.34
CA LYS A 14 13.13 -7.38 1.25
C LYS A 14 14.22 -6.31 1.11
N ASN A 15 15.45 -6.76 0.82
CA ASN A 15 16.62 -5.95 0.57
C ASN A 15 17.50 -6.62 -0.50
N TYR A 16 17.63 -5.99 -1.66
CA TYR A 16 18.48 -6.47 -2.76
C TYR A 16 19.98 -6.55 -2.43
N LYS A 17 20.42 -5.95 -1.32
CA LYS A 17 21.83 -5.96 -0.88
C LYS A 17 22.13 -6.98 0.22
N ALA A 18 21.14 -7.74 0.67
CA ALA A 18 21.38 -8.72 1.73
C ALA A 18 22.27 -9.87 1.20
N PRO A 19 23.17 -10.43 2.02
CA PRO A 19 23.92 -11.61 1.62
C PRO A 19 22.98 -12.81 1.45
N ILE A 20 23.36 -13.80 0.64
CA ILE A 20 22.57 -15.04 0.47
C ILE A 20 22.44 -15.85 1.77
N THR A 21 23.34 -15.64 2.73
CA THR A 21 23.25 -16.26 4.07
C THR A 21 22.08 -15.73 4.89
N ASP A 22 21.54 -14.55 4.55
CA ASP A 22 20.25 -14.07 5.03
C ASP A 22 19.14 -14.61 4.13
N ALA A 23 18.95 -15.93 4.16
CA ALA A 23 18.03 -16.60 3.23
C ALA A 23 16.57 -16.14 3.39
N GLU A 24 16.18 -15.65 4.57
CA GLU A 24 14.83 -15.14 4.85
C GLU A 24 14.55 -13.74 4.25
N ASN A 25 15.60 -13.07 3.77
CA ASN A 25 15.46 -11.85 2.97
C ASN A 25 15.01 -12.15 1.53
N TRP A 26 15.49 -13.25 0.97
CA TRP A 26 15.28 -13.62 -0.43
C TRP A 26 13.96 -14.39 -0.59
N PRO A 27 13.24 -14.23 -1.72
CA PRO A 27 12.01 -14.97 -1.97
C PRO A 27 12.30 -16.47 -2.17
N ARG A 28 11.23 -17.27 -2.19
CA ARG A 28 11.31 -18.72 -2.38
C ARG A 28 11.22 -19.07 -3.87
N LEU A 29 11.99 -20.07 -4.29
CA LEU A 29 11.94 -20.67 -5.61
C LEU A 29 10.60 -21.38 -5.81
N VAL A 30 9.91 -21.02 -6.90
CA VAL A 30 8.63 -21.60 -7.31
C VAL A 30 8.80 -22.48 -8.54
N GLN A 31 9.61 -22.03 -9.51
CA GLN A 31 9.91 -22.79 -10.71
C GLN A 31 11.36 -22.59 -11.09
N LEU A 32 12.00 -23.65 -11.58
CA LEU A 32 13.33 -23.60 -12.16
C LEU A 32 13.28 -24.22 -13.55
N ALA A 33 13.74 -23.46 -14.54
CA ALA A 33 13.95 -23.95 -15.90
C ALA A 33 15.37 -23.67 -16.34
N TRP A 34 15.95 -24.54 -17.15
CA TRP A 34 17.29 -24.35 -17.68
C TRP A 34 17.53 -25.07 -19.00
N GLN A 35 18.49 -24.56 -19.77
CA GLN A 35 19.06 -25.15 -20.98
C GLN A 35 20.59 -25.16 -20.87
N LEU A 36 21.19 -26.32 -21.15
CA LEU A 36 22.63 -26.49 -21.25
C LEU A 36 23.02 -26.58 -22.73
N HIS A 37 23.88 -25.67 -23.18
CA HIS A 37 24.37 -25.62 -24.55
C HIS A 37 25.87 -25.95 -24.64
N ALA A 38 26.26 -26.57 -25.74
CA ALA A 38 27.65 -26.72 -26.13
C ALA A 38 28.27 -25.38 -26.57
N GLU A 39 29.59 -25.37 -26.78
CA GLU A 39 30.32 -24.17 -27.21
C GLU A 39 29.97 -23.71 -28.63
N ASP A 40 29.42 -24.60 -29.46
CA ASP A 40 28.89 -24.28 -30.80
C ASP A 40 27.43 -23.79 -30.80
N GLY A 41 26.81 -23.72 -29.61
CA GLY A 41 25.42 -23.29 -29.42
C GLY A 41 24.38 -24.41 -29.49
N SER A 42 24.77 -25.66 -29.81
CA SER A 42 23.84 -26.78 -29.82
C SER A 42 23.27 -27.08 -28.43
N LEU A 43 21.96 -27.33 -28.34
CA LEU A 43 21.29 -27.72 -27.10
C LEU A 43 21.68 -29.16 -26.73
N LEU A 44 22.16 -29.36 -25.50
CA LEU A 44 22.58 -30.66 -24.99
C LEU A 44 21.53 -31.28 -24.06
N GLU A 45 21.09 -30.52 -23.06
CA GLU A 45 20.18 -30.94 -22.01
C GLU A 45 19.28 -29.75 -21.63
N ALA A 46 18.04 -30.02 -21.23
CA ALA A 46 17.13 -29.02 -20.68
C ALA A 46 16.21 -29.69 -19.66
N ASP A 47 15.77 -28.94 -18.66
CA ASP A 47 14.75 -29.40 -17.70
C ASP A 47 13.92 -28.20 -17.22
N ASN A 48 12.72 -28.49 -16.73
CA ASN A 48 11.79 -27.51 -16.19
C ASN A 48 10.89 -28.17 -15.16
N PHE A 49 10.86 -27.64 -13.95
CA PHE A 49 10.01 -28.17 -12.89
C PHE A 49 9.56 -27.08 -11.91
N ILE A 50 8.38 -27.32 -11.34
CA ILE A 50 7.82 -26.54 -10.24
C ILE A 50 8.36 -27.12 -8.93
N VAL A 51 8.67 -26.26 -7.96
CA VAL A 51 9.10 -26.66 -6.62
C VAL A 51 7.89 -26.67 -5.69
N THR A 52 7.72 -27.77 -4.95
CA THR A 52 6.67 -27.90 -3.95
C THR A 52 6.92 -26.94 -2.78
N PRO A 53 5.96 -26.06 -2.43
CA PRO A 53 6.09 -25.19 -1.28
C PRO A 53 6.12 -25.97 0.04
N ASP A 54 7.12 -25.71 0.88
CA ASP A 54 7.25 -26.28 2.21
C ASP A 54 7.41 -25.17 3.26
N GLY A 55 6.37 -25.00 4.08
CA GLY A 55 6.31 -23.96 5.12
C GLY A 55 5.99 -22.55 4.62
N PHE A 56 5.62 -22.38 3.34
CA PHE A 56 5.25 -21.08 2.76
C PHE A 56 4.12 -21.22 1.72
N ASP A 57 3.46 -20.10 1.41
CA ASP A 57 2.49 -19.99 0.32
C ASP A 57 3.09 -19.21 -0.85
N ILE A 58 2.62 -19.49 -2.07
CA ILE A 58 2.89 -18.65 -3.23
C ILE A 58 1.87 -17.49 -3.21
N PRO A 59 2.30 -16.22 -3.13
CA PRO A 59 1.39 -15.10 -3.02
C PRO A 59 0.53 -14.92 -4.27
N PHE A 60 -0.67 -14.36 -4.09
CA PHE A 60 -1.60 -14.10 -5.19
C PHE A 60 -0.98 -13.24 -6.29
N ASN A 61 -0.24 -12.19 -5.95
CA ASN A 61 0.37 -11.32 -6.94
C ASN A 61 1.48 -12.02 -7.73
N SER A 62 2.23 -12.94 -7.10
CA SER A 62 3.18 -13.80 -7.83
C SER A 62 2.46 -14.78 -8.75
N GLU A 63 1.38 -15.40 -8.28
CA GLU A 63 0.53 -16.27 -9.11
C GLU A 63 -0.05 -15.52 -10.32
N GLN A 64 -0.42 -14.24 -10.19
CA GLN A 64 -0.89 -13.45 -11.32
C GLN A 64 0.19 -13.18 -12.37
N VAL A 65 1.46 -13.16 -11.96
CA VAL A 65 2.60 -13.03 -12.87
C VAL A 65 2.82 -14.36 -13.59
N HIS A 66 3.16 -15.42 -12.85
CA HIS A 66 3.68 -16.65 -13.45
C HIS A 66 2.67 -17.82 -13.54
N GLY A 67 1.44 -17.64 -13.05
CA GLY A 67 0.35 -18.62 -13.18
C GLY A 67 0.51 -19.91 -12.37
N ILE A 68 1.36 -19.93 -11.33
CA ILE A 68 1.58 -21.09 -10.45
C ILE A 68 1.01 -20.77 -9.07
N SER A 69 -0.10 -21.41 -8.70
CA SER A 69 -0.67 -21.30 -7.36
C SER A 69 0.00 -22.26 -6.38
N THR A 70 -0.11 -22.00 -5.07
CA THR A 70 0.31 -22.95 -4.02
C THR A 70 -0.28 -24.34 -4.27
N LYS A 71 -1.57 -24.41 -4.62
CA LYS A 71 -2.27 -25.67 -4.88
C LYS A 71 -1.70 -26.41 -6.09
N LYS A 72 -1.36 -25.69 -7.17
CA LYS A 72 -0.73 -26.28 -8.35
C LYS A 72 0.66 -26.82 -8.01
N ALA A 73 1.47 -26.02 -7.32
CA ALA A 73 2.83 -26.41 -6.95
C ALA A 73 2.87 -27.59 -5.95
N GLN A 74 1.86 -27.71 -5.08
CA GLN A 74 1.69 -28.90 -4.23
C GLN A 74 1.30 -30.16 -5.01
N ALA A 75 0.56 -30.01 -6.11
CA ALA A 75 0.08 -31.15 -6.90
C ALA A 75 1.08 -31.63 -7.96
N GLU A 76 1.82 -30.70 -8.57
CA GLU A 76 2.68 -30.94 -9.75
C GLU A 76 4.17 -30.79 -9.46
N GLY A 77 4.54 -30.19 -8.32
CA GLY A 77 5.93 -29.86 -8.01
C GLY A 77 6.75 -31.03 -7.46
N ILE A 78 8.07 -30.83 -7.45
CA ILE A 78 9.05 -31.72 -6.80
C ILE A 78 9.64 -31.06 -5.54
N PRO A 79 10.17 -31.84 -4.58
CA PRO A 79 10.83 -31.29 -3.40
C PRO A 79 12.03 -30.41 -3.76
N LEU A 80 12.28 -29.36 -2.96
CA LEU A 80 13.40 -28.43 -3.18
C LEU A 80 14.76 -29.14 -3.27
N GLN A 81 15.01 -30.13 -2.41
CA GLN A 81 16.28 -30.89 -2.45
C GLN A 81 16.47 -31.56 -3.82
N GLU A 82 15.42 -32.19 -4.36
CA GLU A 82 15.50 -32.87 -5.66
C GLU A 82 15.78 -31.87 -6.79
N ALA A 83 15.13 -30.70 -6.75
CA ALA A 83 15.37 -29.59 -7.66
C ALA A 83 16.85 -29.12 -7.63
N LEU A 84 17.40 -28.91 -6.43
CA LEU A 84 18.79 -28.47 -6.26
C LEU A 84 19.81 -29.54 -6.64
N ASP A 85 19.53 -30.82 -6.36
CA ASP A 85 20.41 -31.93 -6.75
C ASP A 85 20.54 -32.03 -8.27
N ARG A 86 19.41 -31.94 -8.99
CA ARG A 86 19.39 -31.91 -10.47
C ARG A 86 20.16 -30.71 -11.01
N PHE A 87 19.95 -29.52 -10.44
CA PHE A 87 20.64 -28.33 -10.87
C PHE A 87 22.15 -28.40 -10.58
N THR A 88 22.55 -28.91 -9.42
CA THR A 88 23.96 -29.13 -9.04
C THR A 88 24.68 -30.04 -10.04
N ALA A 89 24.03 -31.11 -10.49
CA ALA A 89 24.59 -32.02 -11.50
C ALA A 89 24.89 -31.31 -12.83
N ILE A 90 24.09 -30.30 -13.19
CA ILE A 90 24.30 -29.48 -14.40
C ILE A 90 25.37 -28.41 -14.18
N LEU A 91 25.42 -27.79 -13.00
CA LEU A 91 26.48 -26.84 -12.64
C LEU A 91 27.88 -27.48 -12.76
N ALA A 92 28.03 -28.76 -12.42
CA ALA A 92 29.30 -29.48 -12.57
C ALA A 92 29.79 -29.61 -14.03
N LYS A 93 28.89 -29.52 -15.02
CA LYS A 93 29.22 -29.53 -16.46
C LYS A 93 29.40 -28.10 -17.03
N THR A 94 29.00 -27.09 -16.27
CA THR A 94 28.86 -25.71 -16.72
C THR A 94 30.19 -24.98 -16.67
N LYS A 95 30.50 -24.21 -17.73
CA LYS A 95 31.65 -23.30 -17.74
C LYS A 95 31.25 -21.86 -17.46
N ILE A 96 30.14 -21.42 -18.05
CA ILE A 96 29.60 -20.06 -17.93
C ILE A 96 28.10 -20.17 -17.72
N VAL A 97 27.60 -19.39 -16.78
CA VAL A 97 26.17 -19.19 -16.54
C VAL A 97 25.74 -17.94 -17.31
N ALA A 98 24.59 -17.97 -17.97
CA ALA A 98 24.04 -16.80 -18.61
C ALA A 98 22.53 -16.68 -18.32
N GLY A 99 22.03 -15.46 -18.38
CA GLY A 99 20.60 -15.19 -18.18
C GLY A 99 20.26 -13.75 -18.52
N HIS A 100 19.02 -13.36 -18.27
CA HIS A 100 18.57 -11.97 -18.41
C HIS A 100 18.22 -11.44 -17.03
N ASN A 101 19.03 -10.53 -16.49
CA ASN A 101 19.01 -10.15 -15.07
C ASN A 101 19.48 -11.26 -14.09
N ILE A 102 20.36 -12.14 -14.58
CA ILE A 102 20.82 -13.40 -13.92
C ILE A 102 21.36 -13.26 -12.49
N GLU A 103 21.83 -12.07 -12.08
CA GLU A 103 22.30 -11.84 -10.71
C GLU A 103 21.16 -12.07 -9.69
N PHE A 104 19.92 -11.76 -10.07
CA PHE A 104 18.76 -12.05 -9.23
C PHE A 104 18.62 -13.57 -9.01
N ASP A 105 18.54 -14.34 -10.09
CA ASP A 105 18.37 -15.79 -10.06
C ASP A 105 19.53 -16.51 -9.37
N ILE A 106 20.77 -16.01 -9.50
CA ILE A 106 21.94 -16.56 -8.80
C ILE A 106 21.74 -16.43 -7.28
N ASN A 107 21.26 -15.29 -6.82
CA ASN A 107 21.00 -15.08 -5.40
C ASN A 107 19.81 -15.91 -4.91
N ILE A 108 18.77 -16.13 -5.73
CA ILE A 108 17.66 -17.03 -5.39
C ILE A 108 18.17 -18.45 -5.16
N MET A 109 18.90 -18.99 -6.15
CA MET A 109 19.46 -20.34 -6.04
C MET A 109 20.44 -20.44 -4.87
N GLY A 110 21.31 -19.43 -4.70
CA GLY A 110 22.23 -19.34 -3.57
C GLY A 110 21.53 -19.38 -2.22
N ALA A 111 20.44 -18.61 -2.06
CA ALA A 111 19.63 -18.61 -0.86
C ALA A 111 18.95 -19.97 -0.61
N GLU A 112 18.43 -20.65 -1.65
CA GLU A 112 17.85 -21.99 -1.50
C GLU A 112 18.88 -23.03 -1.03
N TYR A 113 20.12 -23.00 -1.54
CA TYR A 113 21.20 -23.85 -1.02
C TYR A 113 21.48 -23.54 0.47
N MET A 114 21.53 -22.26 0.85
CA MET A 114 21.72 -21.88 2.25
C MET A 114 20.60 -22.39 3.17
N ARG A 115 19.35 -22.46 2.69
CA ARG A 115 18.21 -23.01 3.47
C ARG A 115 18.36 -24.50 3.74
N LEU A 116 19.00 -25.26 2.84
CA LEU A 116 19.30 -26.68 3.04
C LEU A 116 20.62 -26.91 3.80
N GLY A 117 21.38 -25.85 4.10
CA GLY A 117 22.68 -25.95 4.75
C GLY A 117 23.80 -26.43 3.81
N ASP A 118 23.59 -26.33 2.50
CA ASP A 118 24.52 -26.77 1.46
C ASP A 118 25.44 -25.63 1.00
N SER A 119 26.57 -25.97 0.37
CA SER A 119 27.37 -24.99 -0.37
C SER A 119 26.64 -24.56 -1.65
N ALA A 120 26.76 -23.30 -2.06
CA ALA A 120 26.15 -22.77 -3.28
C ALA A 120 27.16 -22.70 -4.44
N PRO A 121 27.43 -23.81 -5.17
CA PRO A 121 28.49 -23.87 -6.20
C PRO A 121 28.27 -22.89 -7.36
N ILE A 122 27.02 -22.44 -7.59
CA ILE A 122 26.70 -21.45 -8.61
C ILE A 122 27.40 -20.11 -8.39
N MET A 123 27.73 -19.76 -7.14
CA MET A 123 28.37 -18.48 -6.81
C MET A 123 29.82 -18.39 -7.33
N ASP A 124 30.44 -19.54 -7.60
CA ASP A 124 31.84 -19.62 -8.05
C ASP A 124 31.98 -19.62 -9.59
N LEU A 125 30.86 -19.74 -10.31
CA LEU A 125 30.86 -19.78 -11.77
C LEU A 125 30.82 -18.37 -12.38
N PRO A 126 31.57 -18.11 -13.47
CA PRO A 126 31.46 -16.84 -14.19
C PRO A 126 30.08 -16.72 -14.83
N SER A 127 29.48 -15.52 -14.73
CA SER A 127 28.16 -15.22 -15.26
C SER A 127 28.15 -14.13 -16.32
N ILE A 128 27.21 -14.22 -17.27
CA ILE A 128 26.95 -13.22 -18.30
C ILE A 128 25.48 -12.80 -18.24
N ASP A 129 25.25 -11.53 -17.97
CA ASP A 129 23.91 -10.95 -17.96
C ASP A 129 23.61 -10.28 -19.32
N THR A 130 22.73 -10.90 -20.10
CA THR A 130 22.33 -10.39 -21.42
C THR A 130 21.71 -8.99 -21.35
N LYS A 131 21.03 -8.63 -20.26
CA LYS A 131 20.52 -7.26 -20.02
C LYS A 131 21.66 -6.24 -20.04
N ASN A 132 22.76 -6.55 -19.34
CA ASN A 132 23.92 -5.66 -19.26
C ASN A 132 24.67 -5.60 -20.61
N GLU A 133 24.95 -6.76 -21.21
CA GLU A 133 25.70 -6.83 -22.47
C GLU A 133 24.99 -6.15 -23.63
N SER A 134 23.65 -6.20 -23.65
CA SER A 134 22.85 -5.63 -24.74
C SER A 134 22.47 -4.16 -24.54
N THR A 135 22.70 -3.56 -23.38
CA THR A 135 22.24 -2.18 -23.09
C THR A 135 22.71 -1.16 -24.13
N ASN A 136 24.00 -1.18 -24.48
CA ASN A 136 24.58 -0.28 -25.49
C ASN A 136 24.20 -0.65 -26.94
N PHE A 137 23.79 -1.89 -27.16
CA PHE A 137 23.30 -2.37 -28.45
C PHE A 137 21.84 -1.93 -28.70
N CYS A 138 21.00 -1.98 -27.66
CA CYS A 138 19.59 -1.58 -27.72
C CYS A 138 19.41 -0.06 -27.76
N GLN A 139 20.23 0.71 -27.02
CA GLN A 139 20.21 2.18 -26.97
C GLN A 139 18.85 2.79 -26.60
N ILE A 140 18.11 2.15 -25.69
CA ILE A 140 16.78 2.62 -25.29
C ILE A 140 16.94 3.86 -24.39
N PRO A 141 16.30 5.00 -24.69
CA PRO A 141 16.44 6.20 -23.87
C PRO A 141 15.74 6.06 -22.51
N GLY A 142 16.14 6.89 -21.52
CA GLY A 142 15.47 6.98 -20.21
C GLY A 142 16.11 6.21 -19.06
N GLY A 143 17.38 5.79 -19.20
CA GLY A 143 18.14 5.19 -18.10
C GLY A 143 18.55 6.22 -17.03
N ARG A 144 18.91 5.71 -15.84
CA ARG A 144 19.34 6.55 -14.72
C ARG A 144 20.65 7.30 -15.06
N GLY A 145 20.74 8.55 -14.65
CA GLY A 145 21.96 9.36 -14.82
C GLY A 145 22.32 9.69 -16.28
N GLY A 146 21.35 9.70 -17.19
CA GLY A 146 21.55 9.98 -18.61
C GLY A 146 22.07 8.80 -19.44
N GLN A 147 22.13 7.60 -18.84
CA GLN A 147 22.48 6.36 -19.52
C GLN A 147 21.29 5.79 -20.32
N PHE A 148 21.57 4.77 -21.15
CA PHE A 148 20.50 3.98 -21.75
C PHE A 148 19.79 3.12 -20.69
N LYS A 149 18.48 2.95 -20.87
CA LYS A 149 17.63 2.05 -20.09
C LYS A 149 18.06 0.62 -20.36
N TRP A 150 18.06 -0.21 -19.33
CA TRP A 150 18.18 -1.66 -19.48
C TRP A 150 17.03 -2.20 -20.33
N PRO A 151 17.32 -3.00 -21.37
CA PRO A 151 16.27 -3.61 -22.18
C PRO A 151 15.55 -4.68 -21.37
N LYS A 152 14.22 -4.77 -21.54
CA LYS A 152 13.48 -5.99 -21.21
C LYS A 152 13.87 -7.12 -22.16
N LEU A 153 13.59 -8.37 -21.78
CA LEU A 153 13.86 -9.52 -22.63
C LEU A 153 13.10 -9.43 -23.97
N THR A 154 11.83 -9.03 -23.97
CA THR A 154 11.05 -8.72 -25.18
C THR A 154 11.66 -7.61 -26.03
N GLU A 155 12.09 -6.51 -25.42
CA GLU A 155 12.72 -5.40 -26.15
C GLU A 155 14.02 -5.86 -26.84
N LEU A 156 14.81 -6.70 -26.16
CA LEU A 156 16.01 -7.32 -26.74
C LEU A 156 15.65 -8.30 -27.87
N HIS A 157 14.66 -9.16 -27.66
CA HIS A 157 14.22 -10.13 -28.65
C HIS A 157 13.74 -9.45 -29.94
N VAL A 158 12.88 -8.43 -29.83
CA VAL A 158 12.43 -7.61 -30.95
C VAL A 158 13.60 -6.93 -31.65
N LYS A 159 14.58 -6.42 -30.88
CA LYS A 159 15.76 -5.78 -31.45
C LYS A 159 16.63 -6.75 -32.28
N LEU A 160 16.74 -8.00 -31.86
CA LEU A 160 17.57 -9.01 -32.52
C LEU A 160 16.86 -9.70 -33.69
N PHE A 161 15.55 -9.96 -33.56
CA PHE A 161 14.81 -10.85 -34.46
C PHE A 161 13.64 -10.17 -35.19
N GLY A 162 13.21 -8.97 -34.76
CA GLY A 162 12.07 -8.26 -35.35
C GLY A 162 10.71 -8.84 -34.99
N GLU A 163 10.65 -9.74 -34.01
CA GLU A 163 9.45 -10.42 -33.54
C GLU A 163 9.37 -10.36 -32.01
N GLU A 164 8.16 -10.21 -31.49
CA GLU A 164 7.87 -10.43 -30.07
C GLU A 164 7.77 -11.95 -29.81
N PHE A 165 8.01 -12.37 -28.56
CA PHE A 165 7.68 -13.70 -28.10
C PHE A 165 6.58 -13.60 -27.05
N ASP A 166 5.77 -14.65 -26.91
CA ASP A 166 4.80 -14.70 -25.81
C ASP A 166 5.57 -14.77 -24.49
N GLU A 167 5.68 -13.64 -23.78
CA GLU A 167 6.06 -13.59 -22.36
C GLU A 167 4.98 -14.34 -21.58
N ALA A 168 5.07 -15.66 -21.55
CA ALA A 168 4.15 -16.50 -20.78
C ALA A 168 4.41 -16.40 -19.26
N HIS A 169 5.42 -15.61 -18.83
CA HIS A 169 5.94 -15.55 -17.46
C HIS A 169 6.07 -16.96 -16.89
N ASN A 170 6.79 -17.76 -17.65
CA ASN A 170 7.07 -19.14 -17.36
C ASN A 170 8.57 -19.26 -17.63
N ALA A 171 9.33 -19.59 -16.59
CA ALA A 171 10.78 -19.71 -16.66
C ALA A 171 11.26 -20.49 -17.90
N ALA A 172 10.53 -21.49 -18.38
CA ALA A 172 10.92 -22.24 -19.58
C ALA A 172 10.88 -21.41 -20.88
N ALA A 173 9.87 -20.56 -21.05
CA ALA A 173 9.76 -19.67 -22.22
C ALA A 173 10.84 -18.59 -22.18
N ASP A 174 11.06 -18.03 -20.99
CA ASP A 174 12.07 -16.98 -20.78
C ASP A 174 13.49 -17.53 -20.93
N VAL A 175 13.76 -18.77 -20.51
CA VAL A 175 15.03 -19.47 -20.78
C VAL A 175 15.24 -19.66 -22.27
N ALA A 176 14.25 -20.13 -23.02
CA ALA A 176 14.38 -20.35 -24.46
C ALA A 176 14.65 -19.03 -25.21
N ALA A 177 13.90 -17.97 -24.88
CA ALA A 177 14.11 -16.64 -25.45
C ALA A 177 15.48 -16.07 -25.06
N THR A 178 15.90 -16.24 -23.81
CA THR A 178 17.19 -15.79 -23.30
C THR A 178 18.35 -16.53 -23.94
N ALA A 179 18.26 -17.85 -24.10
CA ALA A 179 19.29 -18.65 -24.76
C ALA A 179 19.45 -18.23 -26.22
N ARG A 180 18.33 -18.03 -26.93
CA ARG A 180 18.35 -17.51 -28.31
C ARG A 180 19.02 -16.14 -28.39
N CYS A 181 18.65 -15.22 -27.50
CA CYS A 181 19.26 -13.88 -27.44
C CYS A 181 20.75 -13.95 -27.12
N PHE A 182 21.15 -14.74 -26.12
CA PHE A 182 22.53 -14.88 -25.68
C PHE A 182 23.44 -15.41 -26.80
N LEU A 183 23.03 -16.50 -27.45
CA LEU A 183 23.76 -17.10 -28.57
C LEU A 183 23.85 -16.15 -29.77
N GLU A 184 22.78 -15.40 -30.05
CA GLU A 184 22.79 -14.40 -31.11
C GLU A 184 23.73 -13.24 -30.80
N LEU A 185 23.75 -12.75 -29.55
CA LEU A 185 24.67 -11.70 -29.10
C LEU A 185 26.14 -12.12 -29.21
N ILE A 186 26.46 -13.40 -28.99
CA ILE A 186 27.79 -13.97 -29.28
C ILE A 186 28.04 -13.96 -30.79
N ARG A 187 27.08 -14.44 -31.59
CA ARG A 187 27.21 -14.55 -33.06
C ARG A 187 27.55 -13.22 -33.71
N ILE A 188 26.88 -12.15 -33.29
CA ILE A 188 27.07 -10.78 -33.83
C ILE A 188 28.18 -9.99 -33.12
N GLY A 189 28.83 -10.58 -32.10
CA GLY A 189 29.97 -9.98 -31.40
C GLY A 189 29.61 -8.84 -30.44
N VAL A 190 28.34 -8.76 -29.99
CA VAL A 190 27.95 -7.84 -28.92
C VAL A 190 28.46 -8.35 -27.57
N VAL A 191 28.31 -9.66 -27.30
CA VAL A 191 29.04 -10.33 -26.23
C VAL A 191 30.45 -10.62 -26.75
N LYS A 192 31.47 -10.10 -26.08
CA LYS A 192 32.86 -10.31 -26.49
C LYS A 192 33.26 -11.77 -26.29
N SER A 193 34.05 -12.32 -27.22
CA SER A 193 34.41 -13.74 -27.21
C SER A 193 35.23 -14.16 -26.00
N ASP A 194 36.13 -13.29 -25.51
CA ASP A 194 36.88 -13.51 -24.27
C ASP A 194 35.96 -13.67 -23.06
N LYS A 195 34.93 -12.82 -22.95
CA LYS A 195 33.91 -12.89 -21.91
C LYS A 195 33.04 -14.15 -22.04
N ALA A 196 32.72 -14.57 -23.27
CA ALA A 196 32.05 -15.83 -23.54
C ALA A 196 32.96 -17.07 -23.39
N GLY A 197 34.23 -16.92 -23.01
CA GLY A 197 35.15 -18.05 -22.86
C GLY A 197 35.54 -18.72 -24.19
N LEU A 198 35.39 -18.01 -25.31
CA LEU A 198 35.72 -18.48 -26.66
C LEU A 198 37.03 -17.85 -27.15
N SER A 199 37.93 -18.68 -27.69
CA SER A 199 39.05 -18.17 -28.47
C SER A 199 38.57 -17.56 -29.79
N PRO A 200 39.37 -16.72 -30.47
CA PRO A 200 39.02 -16.21 -31.81
C PRO A 200 38.70 -17.32 -32.81
N GLU A 201 39.41 -18.44 -32.75
CA GLU A 201 39.15 -19.63 -33.57
C GLU A 201 37.83 -20.31 -33.20
N ALA A 202 37.53 -20.42 -31.90
CA ALA A 202 36.29 -21.01 -31.41
C ALA A 202 35.06 -20.14 -31.77
N LEU A 203 35.18 -18.80 -31.71
CA LEU A 203 34.15 -17.89 -32.19
C LEU A 203 33.87 -18.08 -33.69
N LYS A 204 34.94 -18.25 -34.49
CA LYS A 204 34.78 -18.49 -35.93
C LYS A 204 34.08 -19.82 -36.20
N THR A 205 34.39 -20.87 -35.43
CA THR A 205 33.68 -22.15 -35.48
C THR A 205 32.22 -21.98 -35.12
N PHE A 206 31.90 -21.27 -34.03
CA PHE A 206 30.54 -20.96 -33.62
C PHE A 206 29.74 -20.23 -34.72
N GLN A 207 30.32 -19.19 -35.34
CA GLN A 207 29.69 -18.46 -36.44
C GLN A 207 29.53 -19.31 -37.71
N THR A 208 30.43 -20.27 -37.94
CA THR A 208 30.33 -21.20 -39.07
C THR A 208 29.21 -22.21 -38.84
N ALA A 209 29.04 -22.70 -37.61
CA ALA A 209 27.94 -23.56 -37.21
C ALA A 209 26.58 -22.84 -37.25
N ASN A 210 26.59 -21.51 -37.04
CA ASN A 210 25.40 -20.66 -37.00
C ASN A 210 25.46 -19.55 -38.08
N PRO A 211 25.24 -19.88 -39.36
CA PRO A 211 25.43 -18.94 -40.47
C PRO A 211 24.33 -17.87 -40.57
N SER A 212 23.18 -18.09 -39.93
CA SER A 212 22.04 -17.16 -39.88
C SER A 212 21.70 -16.80 -38.43
N GLN A 213 20.67 -15.97 -38.24
CA GLN A 213 20.10 -15.74 -36.90
C GLN A 213 19.84 -17.07 -36.19
N ILE A 214 20.15 -17.11 -34.89
CA ILE A 214 19.88 -18.27 -34.05
C ILE A 214 18.38 -18.56 -34.07
N LYS A 215 18.04 -19.82 -34.33
CA LYS A 215 16.66 -20.32 -34.27
C LYS A 215 16.32 -20.71 -32.84
N THR A 216 15.05 -20.60 -32.48
CA THR A 216 14.55 -21.20 -31.25
C THR A 216 14.59 -22.71 -31.39
N GLU A 217 15.28 -23.39 -30.48
CA GLU A 217 15.11 -24.83 -30.28
C GLU A 217 13.94 -25.01 -29.33
N ASP A 218 12.87 -25.66 -29.80
CA ASP A 218 11.69 -25.95 -28.98
C ASP A 218 12.12 -26.92 -27.87
N ILE A 219 11.97 -26.48 -26.61
CA ILE A 219 11.99 -27.43 -25.50
C ILE A 219 10.67 -28.20 -25.61
N ASP A 220 10.73 -29.53 -25.74
CA ASP A 220 9.57 -30.39 -25.46
C ASP A 220 9.31 -30.36 -23.95
N VAL A 221 8.80 -29.23 -23.47
CA VAL A 221 8.29 -29.07 -22.12
C VAL A 221 6.97 -29.83 -22.10
N GLY A 222 7.03 -31.14 -21.86
CA GLY A 222 5.86 -32.02 -21.90
C GLY A 222 4.66 -31.34 -21.26
N ASN A 223 3.66 -31.01 -22.09
CA ASN A 223 2.45 -30.22 -21.80
C ASN A 223 2.16 -30.00 -20.31
N GLN A 224 2.86 -29.06 -19.69
CA GLN A 224 2.47 -28.48 -18.41
C GLN A 224 2.28 -27.00 -18.70
N VAL A 225 1.01 -26.58 -18.68
CA VAL A 225 0.50 -25.24 -18.98
C VAL A 225 0.02 -25.02 -20.43
N ALA A 226 -0.97 -25.81 -20.84
CA ALA A 226 -1.92 -25.39 -21.88
C ALA A 226 -3.36 -25.50 -21.38
N ALA A 227 -3.70 -24.82 -20.27
CA ALA A 227 -5.11 -24.64 -19.86
C ALA A 227 -5.32 -23.57 -18.76
N SER A 228 -4.87 -22.33 -18.98
CA SER A 228 -5.26 -21.20 -18.09
C SER A 228 -5.76 -19.99 -18.86
N LYS A 229 -6.57 -20.21 -19.90
CA LYS A 229 -7.49 -19.18 -20.45
C LYS A 229 -8.84 -19.82 -20.77
N LYS A 230 -9.57 -20.17 -19.71
CA LYS A 230 -11.04 -20.29 -19.63
C LYS A 230 -11.41 -20.88 -18.27
N ALA A 231 -11.16 -20.13 -17.20
CA ALA A 231 -12.03 -20.28 -16.03
C ALA A 231 -13.40 -19.74 -16.47
N ALA A 232 -14.27 -20.66 -16.88
CA ALA A 232 -15.66 -20.35 -17.10
C ALA A 232 -16.19 -19.69 -15.84
N THR A 233 -16.63 -18.44 -15.97
CA THR A 233 -17.52 -17.80 -15.02
C THR A 233 -18.76 -18.68 -14.93
N LYS A 234 -18.74 -19.64 -14.02
CA LYS A 234 -19.98 -20.21 -13.48
C LYS A 234 -20.65 -19.05 -12.77
N LYS A 235 -21.55 -18.37 -13.49
CA LYS A 235 -22.66 -17.68 -12.85
C LYS A 235 -23.34 -18.70 -11.97
N VAL A 236 -23.04 -18.66 -10.67
CA VAL A 236 -23.96 -19.17 -9.68
C VAL A 236 -25.23 -18.36 -9.91
N LYS A 237 -26.27 -19.04 -10.40
CA LYS A 237 -27.62 -18.50 -10.35
C LYS A 237 -28.02 -18.54 -8.89
N ASP A 238 -27.75 -17.47 -8.16
CA ASP A 238 -28.36 -17.29 -6.86
C ASP A 238 -29.80 -16.86 -7.06
N ASN A 239 -30.67 -17.85 -7.01
CA ASN A 239 -32.04 -17.72 -6.53
C ASN A 239 -32.04 -17.77 -4.98
N ALA A 240 -31.06 -17.16 -4.32
CA ALA A 240 -31.15 -16.87 -2.90
C ALA A 240 -32.17 -15.72 -2.74
N PRO A 241 -33.09 -15.79 -1.75
CA PRO A 241 -33.98 -14.67 -1.48
C PRO A 241 -33.12 -13.44 -1.20
N LYS A 242 -33.32 -12.35 -1.96
CA LYS A 242 -32.70 -11.06 -1.66
C LYS A 242 -33.15 -10.64 -0.27
N ILE A 243 -32.29 -10.82 0.71
CA ILE A 243 -32.50 -10.30 2.06
C ILE A 243 -32.42 -8.78 1.91
N GLU A 244 -33.50 -8.09 2.28
CA GLU A 244 -33.54 -6.64 2.25
C GLU A 244 -32.63 -6.09 3.36
N ILE A 245 -31.60 -5.34 2.98
CA ILE A 245 -30.69 -4.71 3.94
C ILE A 245 -31.39 -3.47 4.52
N THR A 246 -31.94 -3.62 5.73
CA THR A 246 -32.67 -2.56 6.45
C THR A 246 -31.76 -1.61 7.21
N HIS A 247 -30.56 -2.04 7.61
CA HIS A 247 -29.60 -1.21 8.33
C HIS A 247 -29.04 -0.08 7.47
N ASP A 248 -28.77 1.06 8.10
CA ASP A 248 -28.16 2.23 7.45
C ASP A 248 -26.67 2.00 7.20
N PHE A 249 -26.12 2.75 6.24
CA PHE A 249 -24.70 2.73 5.89
C PHE A 249 -24.06 4.10 6.11
N ALA A 250 -22.81 4.11 6.58
CA ALA A 250 -21.99 5.29 6.78
C ALA A 250 -20.58 5.03 6.24
N HIS A 251 -20.01 5.98 5.50
CA HIS A 251 -18.61 5.88 5.08
C HIS A 251 -17.69 6.23 6.25
N ILE A 252 -16.90 5.26 6.70
CA ILE A 252 -15.96 5.42 7.82
C ILE A 252 -14.47 5.34 7.43
N HIS A 253 -14.19 5.28 6.12
CA HIS A 253 -12.85 5.39 5.53
C HIS A 253 -12.91 6.36 4.34
N CYS A 254 -12.52 7.61 4.58
CA CYS A 254 -12.61 8.70 3.59
C CYS A 254 -11.40 9.62 3.69
N HIS A 255 -10.87 10.01 2.54
CA HIS A 255 -9.79 10.96 2.43
C HIS A 255 -10.34 12.31 1.99
N SER A 256 -10.00 13.36 2.73
CA SER A 256 -10.28 14.74 2.36
C SER A 256 -9.12 15.35 1.57
N GLN A 257 -9.26 16.60 1.13
CA GLN A 257 -8.20 17.39 0.51
C GLN A 257 -6.93 17.52 1.37
N PHE A 258 -6.99 17.18 2.67
CA PHE A 258 -5.83 17.14 3.56
C PHE A 258 -5.02 15.84 3.47
N SER A 259 -5.52 14.83 2.76
CA SER A 259 -4.68 13.82 2.10
C SER A 259 -4.00 14.46 0.89
N VAL A 260 -2.99 15.28 1.17
CA VAL A 260 -2.36 16.20 0.22
C VAL A 260 -1.86 15.47 -1.03
N LEU A 261 -2.27 15.97 -2.20
CA LEU A 261 -1.98 15.40 -3.52
C LEU A 261 -2.47 13.94 -3.71
N GLN A 262 -3.45 13.50 -2.92
CA GLN A 262 -4.04 12.16 -3.02
C GLN A 262 -5.56 12.20 -3.09
N SER A 263 -6.24 13.12 -2.41
CA SER A 263 -7.71 13.26 -2.50
C SER A 263 -8.12 14.67 -2.95
N THR A 264 -9.28 14.74 -3.62
CA THR A 264 -9.88 15.99 -4.12
C THR A 264 -11.07 16.46 -3.28
N ILE A 265 -11.43 15.73 -2.22
CA ILE A 265 -12.69 15.97 -1.50
C ILE A 265 -12.58 17.13 -0.51
N GLN A 266 -13.34 18.20 -0.74
CA GLN A 266 -13.48 19.26 0.24
C GLN A 266 -14.32 18.78 1.44
N ILE A 267 -13.86 19.08 2.66
CA ILE A 267 -14.52 18.65 3.91
C ILE A 267 -16.01 19.00 3.94
N LYS A 268 -16.37 20.24 3.60
CA LYS A 268 -17.78 20.67 3.59
C LYS A 268 -18.63 19.83 2.63
N ASN A 269 -18.10 19.51 1.45
CA ASN A 269 -18.83 18.73 0.45
C ASN A 269 -18.98 17.27 0.89
N LEU A 270 -17.99 16.70 1.59
CA LEU A 270 -18.06 15.36 2.18
C LEU A 270 -19.23 15.26 3.18
N VAL A 271 -19.28 16.19 4.15
CA VAL A 271 -20.33 16.21 5.18
C VAL A 271 -21.70 16.44 4.54
N ASN A 272 -21.82 17.42 3.64
CA ASN A 272 -23.08 17.72 2.98
C ASN A 272 -23.60 16.54 2.15
N ARG A 273 -22.72 15.81 1.46
CA ARG A 273 -23.10 14.63 0.69
C ARG A 273 -23.60 13.50 1.59
N ALA A 274 -22.99 13.30 2.75
CA ALA A 274 -23.44 12.31 3.70
C ALA A 274 -24.85 12.63 4.25
N VAL A 275 -25.13 13.90 4.55
CA VAL A 275 -26.47 14.38 4.91
C VAL A 275 -27.46 14.19 3.77
N GLU A 276 -27.08 14.56 2.53
CA GLU A 276 -27.89 14.37 1.32
C GLU A 276 -28.29 12.90 1.11
N TYR A 277 -27.37 11.97 1.37
CA TYR A 277 -27.60 10.53 1.28
C TYR A 277 -28.25 9.92 2.52
N GLY A 278 -28.63 10.73 3.51
CA GLY A 278 -29.29 10.28 4.73
C GLY A 278 -28.44 9.32 5.58
N MET A 279 -27.11 9.45 5.52
CA MET A 279 -26.21 8.60 6.31
C MET A 279 -26.18 9.06 7.78
N PRO A 280 -26.14 8.13 8.75
CA PRO A 280 -26.11 8.49 10.18
C PRO A 280 -24.75 9.03 10.63
N ALA A 281 -23.69 8.78 9.87
CA ALA A 281 -22.34 9.23 10.18
C ALA A 281 -21.48 9.39 8.92
N VAL A 282 -20.36 10.08 9.07
CA VAL A 282 -19.27 10.14 8.08
C VAL A 282 -17.94 10.29 8.80
N ALA A 283 -16.86 9.69 8.30
CA ALA A 283 -15.53 9.86 8.84
C ALA A 283 -14.61 10.71 7.97
N ILE A 284 -13.53 11.21 8.57
CA ILE A 284 -12.29 11.54 7.87
C ILE A 284 -11.17 10.64 8.39
N THR A 285 -10.34 10.13 7.49
CA THR A 285 -9.21 9.23 7.77
C THR A 285 -8.03 9.62 6.88
N ASP A 286 -7.63 10.89 6.95
CA ASP A 286 -6.55 11.42 6.11
C ASP A 286 -5.20 10.74 6.37
N HIS A 287 -4.35 10.70 5.34
CA HIS A 287 -3.03 10.06 5.36
C HIS A 287 -2.11 10.67 6.43
N ALA A 288 -1.98 9.97 7.56
CA ALA A 288 -1.07 10.21 8.70
C ALA A 288 -1.11 11.63 9.30
N ASN A 289 -2.14 12.41 8.99
CA ASN A 289 -2.27 13.79 9.45
C ASN A 289 -3.66 14.10 9.98
N MET A 290 -3.72 15.10 10.85
CA MET A 290 -4.94 15.62 11.48
C MET A 290 -5.22 17.07 11.03
N PHE A 291 -4.72 17.49 9.86
CA PHE A 291 -4.79 18.90 9.42
C PHE A 291 -6.24 19.37 9.23
N GLY A 292 -7.09 18.48 8.72
CA GLY A 292 -8.50 18.76 8.46
C GLY A 292 -9.42 18.64 9.67
N THR A 293 -8.94 18.15 10.82
CA THR A 293 -9.84 17.71 11.90
C THR A 293 -10.70 18.83 12.48
N PHE A 294 -10.12 20.01 12.74
CA PHE A 294 -10.89 21.16 13.24
C PHE A 294 -11.97 21.60 12.24
N HIS A 295 -11.61 21.67 10.95
CA HIS A 295 -12.54 22.02 9.88
C HIS A 295 -13.66 21.00 9.73
N PHE A 296 -13.35 19.71 9.89
CA PHE A 296 -14.33 18.63 9.82
C PHE A 296 -15.34 18.67 10.96
N VAL A 297 -14.86 18.75 12.22
CA VAL A 297 -15.74 18.87 13.38
C VAL A 297 -16.64 20.10 13.26
N SER A 298 -16.07 21.24 12.85
CA SER A 298 -16.84 22.48 12.62
C SER A 298 -17.86 22.35 11.49
N ALA A 299 -17.54 21.62 10.42
CA ALA A 299 -18.46 21.40 9.30
C ALA A 299 -19.63 20.49 9.69
N VAL A 300 -19.38 19.47 10.52
CA VAL A 300 -20.43 18.60 11.08
C VAL A 300 -21.37 19.38 11.99
N GLU A 301 -20.82 20.22 12.88
CA GLU A 301 -21.64 21.13 13.71
C GLU A 301 -22.50 22.06 12.86
N ALA A 302 -21.91 22.69 11.84
CA ALA A 302 -22.64 23.58 10.93
C ALA A 302 -23.74 22.84 10.16
N ALA A 303 -23.47 21.64 9.66
CA ALA A 303 -24.45 20.83 8.94
C ALA A 303 -25.63 20.41 9.83
N ASN A 304 -25.38 20.08 11.11
CA ASN A 304 -26.45 19.75 12.05
C ASN A 304 -27.32 20.97 12.39
N ASN A 305 -26.74 22.16 12.50
CA ASN A 305 -27.53 23.39 12.63
C ASN A 305 -28.39 23.65 11.37
N GLU A 306 -27.84 23.43 10.18
CA GLU A 306 -28.61 23.52 8.92
C GLU A 306 -29.74 22.47 8.85
N VAL A 307 -29.56 21.30 9.46
CA VAL A 307 -30.60 20.28 9.62
C VAL A 307 -31.69 20.74 10.59
N ASP A 308 -31.34 21.35 11.72
CA ASP A 308 -32.31 21.91 12.66
C ASP A 308 -33.17 22.98 11.99
N ASP A 309 -32.54 23.95 11.33
CA ASP A 309 -33.22 25.01 10.58
C ASP A 309 -34.14 24.45 9.48
N TRP A 310 -33.70 23.39 8.78
CA TRP A 310 -34.52 22.72 7.76
C TRP A 310 -35.73 22.05 8.37
N ASN A 311 -35.55 21.29 9.46
CA ASN A 311 -36.62 20.56 10.11
C ASN A 311 -37.67 21.50 10.70
N GLU A 312 -37.24 22.64 11.27
CA GLU A 312 -38.15 23.68 11.79
C GLU A 312 -39.01 24.30 10.67
N LYS A 313 -38.44 24.54 9.48
CA LYS A 313 -39.17 25.04 8.30
C LYS A 313 -40.13 24.02 7.69
N ILE A 314 -39.78 22.73 7.72
CA ILE A 314 -40.69 21.66 7.31
C ILE A 314 -41.88 21.57 8.28
N GLU A 315 -41.61 21.67 9.59
CA GLU A 315 -42.66 21.65 10.61
C GLU A 315 -43.58 22.88 10.54
N SER A 316 -43.03 24.06 10.27
CA SER A 316 -43.81 25.30 10.10
C SER A 316 -44.56 25.38 8.76
N GLY A 317 -44.25 24.50 7.80
CA GLY A 317 -44.82 24.48 6.45
C GLY A 317 -44.26 25.57 5.52
N GLU A 318 -43.18 26.23 5.92
CA GLU A 318 -42.45 27.20 5.08
C GLU A 318 -41.75 26.52 3.90
N GLU A 319 -41.34 25.26 4.05
CA GLU A 319 -40.68 24.46 3.03
C GLU A 319 -41.38 23.10 2.82
N GLN A 320 -41.23 22.51 1.63
CA GLN A 320 -41.74 21.17 1.32
C GLN A 320 -40.59 20.15 1.28
N GLY A 321 -40.75 19.02 1.96
CA GLY A 321 -39.75 17.97 2.00
C GLY A 321 -39.93 17.02 3.19
N SER A 322 -38.90 16.20 3.44
CA SER A 322 -38.84 15.31 4.59
C SER A 322 -37.85 15.83 5.64
N PRO A 323 -38.12 15.58 6.94
CA PRO A 323 -37.14 15.83 7.98
C PRO A 323 -35.83 15.11 7.69
N LYS A 324 -34.72 15.74 8.05
CA LYS A 324 -33.37 15.19 7.94
C LYS A 324 -32.87 14.79 9.33
N ASN A 325 -32.03 13.76 9.36
CA ASN A 325 -31.37 13.34 10.59
C ASN A 325 -30.06 14.10 10.78
N HIS A 326 -29.68 14.33 12.04
CA HIS A 326 -28.32 14.75 12.36
C HIS A 326 -27.30 13.70 11.93
N ILE A 327 -26.10 14.18 11.61
CA ILE A 327 -24.97 13.34 11.26
C ILE A 327 -23.91 13.34 12.36
N LYS A 328 -23.37 12.15 12.66
CA LYS A 328 -22.19 12.01 13.53
C LYS A 328 -20.91 12.14 12.70
N GLY A 329 -20.03 13.05 13.14
CA GLY A 329 -18.66 13.14 12.60
C GLY A 329 -17.73 12.18 13.32
N ILE A 330 -17.05 11.32 12.55
CA ILE A 330 -16.05 10.37 13.07
C ILE A 330 -14.66 10.87 12.71
N VAL A 331 -13.84 11.14 13.72
CA VAL A 331 -12.46 11.58 13.52
C VAL A 331 -11.55 10.36 13.50
N GLY A 332 -10.82 10.18 12.41
CA GLY A 332 -9.84 9.11 12.25
C GLY A 332 -8.60 9.56 11.50
N CYS A 333 -7.69 8.63 11.26
CA CYS A 333 -6.44 8.83 10.52
C CYS A 333 -5.95 7.50 9.96
N GLU A 334 -5.42 7.49 8.73
CA GLU A 334 -4.77 6.33 8.13
C GLU A 334 -3.25 6.47 8.26
N PHE A 335 -2.63 5.71 9.16
CA PHE A 335 -1.20 5.79 9.45
C PHE A 335 -0.38 4.81 8.64
N TYR A 336 0.88 5.18 8.39
CA TYR A 336 1.90 4.27 7.85
C TYR A 336 2.64 3.57 8.98
N VAL A 337 2.38 2.27 9.19
CA VAL A 337 2.96 1.46 10.28
C VAL A 337 4.11 0.60 9.77
N THR A 338 5.28 0.74 10.38
CA THR A 338 6.50 -0.02 10.05
C THR A 338 7.02 -0.84 11.24
N ASP A 339 8.02 -1.68 11.01
CA ASP A 339 8.73 -2.41 12.07
C ASP A 339 9.46 -1.45 13.03
N ASP A 340 10.10 -0.42 12.46
CA ASP A 340 10.83 0.64 13.17
C ASP A 340 10.71 1.95 12.37
N HIS A 341 10.00 2.92 12.94
CA HIS A 341 9.75 4.22 12.32
C HIS A 341 11.00 5.10 12.21
N THR A 342 12.06 4.80 12.96
CA THR A 342 13.32 5.54 12.97
C THR A 342 14.34 5.02 11.96
N ASP A 343 14.15 3.80 11.44
CA ASP A 343 15.01 3.19 10.45
C ASP A 343 14.96 3.94 9.11
N ARG A 344 16.14 4.37 8.66
CA ARG A 344 16.40 5.08 7.39
C ARG A 344 17.45 4.35 6.54
N THR A 345 17.85 3.15 6.94
CA THR A 345 18.86 2.34 6.22
C THR A 345 18.28 1.66 4.98
N ARG A 346 16.96 1.43 4.98
CA ARG A 346 16.18 0.90 3.86
C ARG A 346 14.90 1.70 3.66
N GLN A 347 14.42 1.71 2.42
CA GLN A 347 13.11 2.27 2.11
C GLN A 347 12.01 1.31 2.56
N ASN A 348 11.30 1.68 3.62
CA ASN A 348 10.10 1.00 4.11
C ASN A 348 9.04 2.05 4.45
N ASN A 349 7.99 2.14 3.64
CA ASN A 349 6.88 3.07 3.86
C ASN A 349 5.82 2.50 4.79
N GLY A 350 5.88 1.22 5.16
CA GLY A 350 4.93 0.60 6.08
C GLY A 350 3.56 0.30 5.47
N ALA A 351 2.73 -0.34 6.27
CA ALA A 351 1.36 -0.68 5.95
C ALA A 351 0.38 0.41 6.42
N GLN A 352 -0.65 0.67 5.62
CA GLN A 352 -1.68 1.67 5.89
C GLN A 352 -2.70 1.15 6.90
N THR A 353 -2.76 1.75 8.08
CA THR A 353 -3.61 1.30 9.20
C THR A 353 -4.61 2.39 9.55
N VAL A 354 -5.90 2.09 9.42
CA VAL A 354 -6.99 3.01 9.71
C VAL A 354 -7.30 2.97 11.19
N LEU A 355 -7.28 4.13 11.84
CA LEU A 355 -7.67 4.31 13.23
C LEU A 355 -8.80 5.33 13.35
N LEU A 356 -9.83 5.00 14.13
CA LEU A 356 -10.96 5.89 14.42
C LEU A 356 -10.98 6.22 15.91
N ALA A 357 -11.15 7.49 16.26
CA ALA A 357 -11.31 7.92 17.64
C ALA A 357 -12.74 7.69 18.12
N LYS A 358 -12.91 6.94 19.22
CA LYS A 358 -14.22 6.76 19.85
C LYS A 358 -14.73 8.03 20.54
N ASN A 359 -13.82 8.88 20.99
CA ASN A 359 -14.12 10.09 21.76
C ASN A 359 -12.94 11.08 21.72
N LYS A 360 -13.03 12.17 22.48
CA LYS A 360 -11.98 13.21 22.54
C LYS A 360 -10.62 12.69 23.01
N LYS A 361 -10.56 11.67 23.89
CA LYS A 361 -9.29 11.06 24.33
C LYS A 361 -8.64 10.30 23.18
N GLY A 362 -9.43 9.52 22.43
CA GLY A 362 -8.97 8.87 21.20
C GLY A 362 -8.41 9.87 20.19
N TYR A 363 -9.08 11.01 20.01
CA TYR A 363 -8.57 12.10 19.16
C TYR A 363 -7.18 12.59 19.61
N HIS A 364 -6.95 12.78 20.93
CA HIS A 364 -5.64 13.17 21.44
C HIS A 364 -4.57 12.12 21.18
N ASN A 365 -4.91 10.83 21.24
CA ASN A 365 -4.00 9.74 20.87
C ASN A 365 -3.64 9.79 19.37
N LEU A 366 -4.62 9.98 18.47
CA LEU A 366 -4.36 10.17 17.04
C LEU A 366 -3.48 11.40 16.77
N ALA A 367 -3.77 12.53 17.43
CA ALA A 367 -2.98 13.76 17.29
C ALA A 367 -1.53 13.55 17.75
N LYS A 368 -1.30 12.77 18.82
CA LYS A 368 0.05 12.46 19.30
C LYS A 368 0.80 11.54 18.34
N LEU A 369 0.14 10.49 17.83
CA LEU A 369 0.71 9.61 16.80
C LEU A 369 1.11 10.39 15.54
N SER A 370 0.23 11.26 15.04
CA SER A 370 0.52 12.14 13.89
C SER A 370 1.68 13.09 14.17
N SER A 371 1.76 13.66 15.36
CA SER A 371 2.90 14.52 15.73
C SER A 371 4.22 13.76 15.72
N ILE A 372 4.26 12.55 16.31
CA ILE A 372 5.47 11.71 16.34
C ILE A 372 5.87 11.25 14.94
N SER A 373 4.89 10.88 14.10
CA SER A 373 5.17 10.39 12.75
C SER A 373 5.83 11.44 11.87
N TYR A 374 5.56 12.72 12.10
CA TYR A 374 6.25 13.83 11.43
C TYR A 374 7.55 14.23 12.12
N ALA A 375 7.57 14.32 13.46
CA ALA A 375 8.74 14.80 14.20
C ALA A 375 9.92 13.80 14.14
N ASP A 376 9.64 12.52 14.38
CA ASP A 376 10.67 11.50 14.57
C ASP A 376 10.65 10.44 13.45
N GLY A 377 9.46 10.11 12.96
CA GLY A 377 9.23 9.00 12.01
C GLY A 377 9.28 9.35 10.52
N PHE A 378 9.44 10.63 10.17
CA PHE A 378 9.38 11.05 8.78
C PHE A 378 10.59 10.54 7.99
N TYR A 379 10.30 9.90 6.86
CA TYR A 379 11.29 9.53 5.86
C TYR A 379 10.81 9.92 4.45
N TYR A 380 10.13 9.02 3.73
CA TYR A 380 9.39 9.36 2.50
C TYR A 380 7.92 9.69 2.81
N VAL A 381 7.39 9.04 3.84
CA VAL A 381 6.08 9.29 4.43
C VAL A 381 6.25 9.45 5.94
N PRO A 382 5.31 10.12 6.64
CA PRO A 382 5.29 10.13 8.10
C PRO A 382 4.89 8.75 8.63
N ARG A 383 5.77 8.09 9.39
CA ARG A 383 5.60 6.70 9.83
C ARG A 383 5.49 6.58 11.35
N ILE A 384 4.77 5.58 11.81
CA ILE A 384 4.80 5.08 13.19
C ILE A 384 5.24 3.61 13.20
N ASP A 385 5.46 3.04 14.38
CA ASP A 385 5.68 1.61 14.55
C ASP A 385 4.62 0.98 15.46
N LYS A 386 4.62 -0.35 15.54
CA LYS A 386 3.69 -1.11 16.40
C LYS A 386 3.85 -0.79 17.89
N LYS A 387 5.01 -0.33 18.36
CA LYS A 387 5.22 0.04 19.77
C LYS A 387 4.47 1.32 20.11
N LEU A 388 4.58 2.33 19.24
CA LEU A 388 3.80 3.57 19.34
C LEU A 388 2.30 3.29 19.25
N LEU A 389 1.89 2.39 18.34
CA LEU A 389 0.49 2.01 18.22
C LEU A 389 -0.05 1.42 19.53
N VAL A 390 0.68 0.49 20.16
CA VAL A 390 0.29 -0.09 21.45
C VAL A 390 0.30 0.96 22.58
N GLN A 391 1.25 1.89 22.57
CA GLN A 391 1.32 2.96 23.56
C GLN A 391 0.11 3.89 23.51
N TYR A 392 -0.42 4.17 22.32
CA TYR A 392 -1.51 5.13 22.10
C TYR A 392 -2.83 4.48 21.65
N LYS A 393 -3.03 3.17 21.86
CA LYS A 393 -4.22 2.43 21.39
C LYS A 393 -5.53 2.74 22.12
N GLY A 394 -5.47 3.36 23.30
CA GLY A 394 -6.65 3.62 24.13
C GLY A 394 -7.67 4.48 23.39
N ASP A 395 -8.97 4.19 23.58
CA ASP A 395 -10.08 4.93 22.95
C ASP A 395 -10.07 4.95 21.41
N LEU A 396 -9.36 4.02 20.77
CA LEU A 396 -9.31 3.87 19.31
C LEU A 396 -9.98 2.58 18.84
N ILE A 397 -10.52 2.64 17.62
CA ILE A 397 -10.93 1.49 16.81
C ILE A 397 -9.91 1.33 15.68
N VAL A 398 -9.57 0.10 15.31
CA VAL A 398 -8.66 -0.21 14.20
C VAL A 398 -9.31 -1.17 13.21
N SER A 399 -9.07 -0.97 11.92
CA SER A 399 -9.49 -1.91 10.87
C SER A 399 -8.29 -2.60 10.21
N THR A 400 -8.55 -3.69 9.47
CA THR A 400 -7.56 -4.30 8.58
C THR A 400 -7.09 -3.37 7.44
N GLY A 401 -7.80 -2.27 7.19
CA GLY A 401 -7.54 -1.33 6.11
C GLY A 401 -7.87 -1.90 4.73
N GLY A 402 -7.52 -1.13 3.69
CA GLY A 402 -7.63 -1.57 2.30
C GLY A 402 -6.43 -2.39 1.83
N ALA A 403 -6.22 -2.51 0.51
CA ALA A 403 -5.11 -3.29 -0.06
C ALA A 403 -3.70 -2.84 0.39
N GLY A 404 -3.57 -1.62 0.92
CA GLY A 404 -2.33 -1.10 1.53
C GLY A 404 -2.16 -1.45 3.02
N GLY A 405 -3.18 -1.99 3.68
CA GLY A 405 -3.12 -2.43 5.08
C GLY A 405 -2.35 -3.72 5.27
N GLU A 406 -1.89 -3.98 6.49
CA GLU A 406 -0.91 -5.03 6.76
C GLU A 406 -1.45 -6.42 6.39
N VAL A 407 -2.66 -6.76 6.88
CA VAL A 407 -3.27 -8.06 6.62
C VAL A 407 -3.60 -8.23 5.12
N PRO A 408 -4.33 -7.32 4.45
CA PRO A 408 -4.56 -7.40 3.01
C PRO A 408 -3.28 -7.49 2.18
N ASN A 409 -2.25 -6.71 2.53
CA ASN A 409 -0.99 -6.70 1.80
C ASN A 409 -0.25 -8.04 1.93
N LEU A 410 -0.24 -8.64 3.12
CA LEU A 410 0.35 -9.96 3.35
C LEU A 410 -0.39 -11.06 2.58
N ILE A 411 -1.73 -11.02 2.52
CA ILE A 411 -2.52 -11.96 1.71
C ILE A 411 -2.10 -11.90 0.23
N LEU A 412 -1.90 -10.69 -0.29
CA LEU A 412 -1.58 -10.48 -1.71
C LEU A 412 -0.12 -10.80 -2.05
N ASN A 413 0.83 -10.51 -1.15
CA ASN A 413 2.25 -10.45 -1.47
C ASN A 413 3.15 -11.41 -0.66
N VAL A 414 2.63 -12.10 0.35
CA VAL A 414 3.45 -12.97 1.22
C VAL A 414 2.81 -14.35 1.45
N GLY A 415 1.57 -14.41 1.89
CA GLY A 415 0.91 -15.68 2.22
C GLY A 415 -0.17 -15.53 3.29
N GLU A 416 -1.07 -16.51 3.35
CA GLU A 416 -2.20 -16.48 4.29
C GLU A 416 -1.73 -16.70 5.73
N LYS A 417 -0.70 -17.52 5.93
CA LYS A 417 -0.15 -17.77 7.28
C LYS A 417 0.35 -16.49 7.95
N GLN A 418 1.20 -15.72 7.27
CA GLN A 418 1.74 -14.47 7.81
C GLN A 418 0.63 -13.42 7.99
N ALA A 419 -0.35 -13.39 7.08
CA ALA A 419 -1.51 -12.53 7.22
C ALA A 419 -2.34 -12.88 8.46
N GLU A 420 -2.52 -14.17 8.76
CA GLU A 420 -3.24 -14.64 9.95
C GLU A 420 -2.48 -14.29 11.24
N GLU A 421 -1.14 -14.41 11.25
CA GLU A 421 -0.30 -13.98 12.38
C GLU A 421 -0.47 -12.48 12.67
N ALA A 422 -0.43 -11.64 11.63
CA ALA A 422 -0.66 -10.21 11.77
C ALA A 422 -2.10 -9.89 12.23
N PHE A 423 -3.10 -10.59 11.67
CA PHE A 423 -4.50 -10.45 12.07
C PHE A 423 -4.70 -10.75 13.55
N LEU A 424 -4.14 -11.85 14.05
CA LEU A 424 -4.21 -12.24 15.45
C LEU A 424 -3.51 -11.23 16.36
N TRP A 425 -2.41 -10.62 15.91
CA TRP A 425 -1.74 -9.57 16.66
C TRP A 425 -2.66 -8.35 16.86
N TYR A 426 -3.34 -7.85 15.82
CA TYR A 426 -4.28 -6.73 15.98
C TYR A 426 -5.46 -7.12 16.89
N LYS A 427 -5.99 -8.33 16.74
CA LYS A 427 -7.05 -8.85 17.61
C LYS A 427 -6.61 -8.89 19.07
N GLU A 428 -5.41 -9.37 19.36
CA GLU A 428 -4.85 -9.41 20.72
C GLU A 428 -4.69 -7.99 21.29
N GLN A 429 -4.26 -7.03 20.47
CA GLN A 429 -4.00 -5.67 20.95
C GLN A 429 -5.27 -4.84 21.14
N PHE A 430 -6.27 -4.97 20.27
CA PHE A 430 -7.46 -4.10 20.25
C PHE A 430 -8.75 -4.81 20.66
N GLY A 431 -8.77 -6.14 20.75
CA GLY A 431 -9.95 -6.91 21.19
C GLY A 431 -11.18 -6.62 20.33
N GLU A 432 -12.28 -6.21 20.97
CA GLU A 432 -13.56 -5.87 20.31
C GLU A 432 -13.50 -4.59 19.46
N ASP A 433 -12.41 -3.83 19.54
CA ASP A 433 -12.18 -2.63 18.73
C ASP A 433 -11.32 -2.90 17.48
N PHE A 434 -11.04 -4.18 17.18
CA PHE A 434 -10.49 -4.62 15.90
C PHE A 434 -11.59 -5.11 14.96
N TYR A 435 -11.63 -4.59 13.74
CA TYR A 435 -12.62 -4.95 12.74
C TYR A 435 -11.99 -5.31 11.40
N VAL A 436 -12.66 -6.17 10.66
CA VAL A 436 -12.34 -6.48 9.26
C VAL A 436 -13.02 -5.49 8.34
N GLU A 437 -12.25 -4.87 7.46
CA GLU A 437 -12.75 -3.93 6.46
C GLU A 437 -12.82 -4.62 5.09
N LEU A 438 -14.03 -4.72 4.54
CA LEU A 438 -14.27 -5.31 3.23
C LEU A 438 -14.40 -4.22 2.18
N ILE A 439 -13.60 -4.31 1.13
CA ILE A 439 -13.59 -3.35 0.02
C ILE A 439 -13.85 -4.09 -1.28
N ASN A 440 -14.74 -3.57 -2.13
CA ASN A 440 -15.05 -4.19 -3.41
C ASN A 440 -15.20 -3.13 -4.51
N HIS A 441 -14.09 -2.82 -5.18
CA HIS A 441 -14.05 -2.01 -6.39
C HIS A 441 -14.06 -2.87 -7.66
N GLY A 442 -14.34 -4.18 -7.54
CA GLY A 442 -14.40 -5.11 -8.66
C GLY A 442 -13.05 -5.66 -9.13
N THR A 443 -11.98 -5.50 -8.36
CA THR A 443 -10.65 -6.04 -8.70
C THR A 443 -10.49 -7.50 -8.22
N GLU A 444 -9.68 -8.30 -8.92
CA GLU A 444 -9.42 -9.70 -8.49
C GLU A 444 -8.66 -9.77 -7.17
N GLY A 445 -7.73 -8.84 -6.92
CA GLY A 445 -7.00 -8.74 -5.65
C GLY A 445 -7.94 -8.52 -4.46
N GLU A 446 -8.90 -7.60 -4.58
CA GLU A 446 -9.90 -7.37 -3.53
C GLU A 446 -10.82 -8.58 -3.30
N LYS A 447 -11.21 -9.29 -4.37
CA LYS A 447 -11.99 -10.55 -4.22
C LYS A 447 -11.21 -11.58 -3.41
N ARG A 448 -9.92 -11.76 -3.72
CA ARG A 448 -9.04 -12.69 -2.99
C ARG A 448 -8.88 -12.27 -1.53
N VAL A 449 -8.62 -10.98 -1.28
CA VAL A 449 -8.51 -10.43 0.08
C VAL A 449 -9.80 -10.62 0.86
N ASN A 450 -10.95 -10.24 0.32
CA ASN A 450 -12.24 -10.36 1.01
C ASN A 450 -12.56 -11.83 1.34
N GLN A 451 -12.26 -12.76 0.43
CA GLN A 451 -12.45 -14.19 0.70
C GLN A 451 -11.66 -14.63 1.94
N VAL A 452 -10.36 -14.35 1.97
CA VAL A 452 -9.48 -14.75 3.09
C VAL A 452 -9.84 -14.01 4.38
N LEU A 453 -10.16 -12.71 4.30
CA LEU A 453 -10.59 -11.92 5.45
C LEU A 453 -11.90 -12.44 6.06
N LEU A 454 -12.87 -12.87 5.24
CA LEU A 454 -14.11 -13.49 5.71
C LEU A 454 -13.85 -14.84 6.39
N GLU A 455 -12.90 -15.64 5.86
CA GLU A 455 -12.46 -16.88 6.48
C GLU A 455 -11.81 -16.62 7.85
N PHE A 456 -10.93 -15.61 7.96
CA PHE A 456 -10.32 -15.19 9.23
C PHE A 456 -11.34 -14.63 10.22
N ALA A 457 -12.23 -13.75 9.76
CA ALA A 457 -13.31 -13.18 10.55
C ALA A 457 -14.16 -14.28 11.20
N LYS A 458 -14.55 -15.28 10.42
CA LYS A 458 -15.32 -16.43 10.90
C LYS A 458 -14.50 -17.32 11.85
N LYS A 459 -13.25 -17.64 11.49
CA LYS A 459 -12.37 -18.52 12.28
C LYS A 459 -12.06 -17.92 13.66
N HIS A 460 -11.90 -16.61 13.71
CA HIS A 460 -11.45 -15.89 14.90
C HIS A 460 -12.53 -15.01 15.52
N ASP A 461 -13.80 -15.11 15.13
CA ASP A 461 -14.88 -14.33 15.72
C ASP A 461 -14.58 -12.82 15.75
N VAL A 462 -14.24 -12.26 14.59
CA VAL A 462 -14.01 -10.81 14.40
C VAL A 462 -15.07 -10.28 13.43
N LYS A 463 -15.72 -9.19 13.81
CA LYS A 463 -16.77 -8.57 12.99
C LYS A 463 -16.17 -7.85 11.77
N TYR A 464 -16.94 -7.79 10.70
CA TYR A 464 -16.56 -7.12 9.46
C TYR A 464 -17.60 -6.08 9.04
N PHE A 465 -17.16 -5.09 8.27
CA PHE A 465 -18.02 -4.03 7.73
C PHE A 465 -17.65 -3.71 6.27
N PRO A 466 -18.61 -3.24 5.46
CA PRO A 466 -18.34 -2.79 4.09
C PRO A 466 -17.73 -1.39 4.09
N SER A 467 -16.79 -1.14 3.20
CA SER A 467 -16.12 0.14 2.99
C SER A 467 -15.85 0.40 1.52
N ASN A 468 -15.59 1.67 1.17
CA ASN A 468 -15.31 2.09 -0.20
C ASN A 468 -14.03 2.95 -0.35
N ASN A 469 -13.24 3.11 0.72
CA ASN A 469 -11.96 3.83 0.71
C ASN A 469 -11.93 5.05 -0.23
N VAL A 470 -12.60 6.13 0.19
CA VAL A 470 -13.08 7.18 -0.72
C VAL A 470 -12.05 8.29 -0.94
N TYR A 471 -11.76 8.65 -2.19
CA TYR A 471 -10.76 9.67 -2.58
C TYR A 471 -11.30 10.84 -3.42
N TYR A 472 -12.50 10.70 -3.99
CA TYR A 472 -13.18 11.76 -4.73
C TYR A 472 -14.70 11.71 -4.51
N LEU A 473 -15.40 12.81 -4.76
CA LEU A 473 -16.81 12.91 -4.37
C LEU A 473 -17.75 12.20 -5.36
N ASN A 474 -17.53 12.37 -6.66
CA ASN A 474 -18.36 11.78 -7.71
C ASN A 474 -17.52 10.89 -8.62
N GLN A 475 -18.10 9.82 -9.17
CA GLN A 475 -17.41 8.90 -10.09
C GLN A 475 -16.69 9.62 -11.24
N LYS A 476 -17.33 10.64 -11.83
CA LYS A 476 -16.77 11.47 -12.92
C LYS A 476 -15.50 12.26 -12.55
N ASP A 477 -15.23 12.43 -11.26
CA ASP A 477 -14.08 13.20 -10.75
C ASP A 477 -12.77 12.38 -10.80
N GLN A 478 -12.83 11.10 -11.19
CA GLN A 478 -11.68 10.21 -11.35
C GLN A 478 -10.55 10.86 -12.16
N ARG A 479 -10.86 11.51 -13.29
CA ARG A 479 -9.82 12.13 -14.13
C ARG A 479 -9.06 13.22 -13.39
N ALA A 480 -9.75 14.02 -12.58
CA ALA A 480 -9.10 15.08 -11.79
C ALA A 480 -8.21 14.46 -10.70
N HIS A 481 -8.69 13.40 -10.05
CA HIS A 481 -7.92 12.62 -9.09
C HIS A 481 -6.66 12.00 -9.70
N ASP A 482 -6.76 11.36 -10.87
CA ASP A 482 -5.61 10.74 -11.54
C ASP A 482 -4.51 11.77 -11.88
N ILE A 483 -4.93 12.95 -12.35
CA ILE A 483 -3.99 14.07 -12.59
C ILE A 483 -3.32 14.49 -11.28
N LEU A 484 -4.06 14.58 -10.17
CA LEU A 484 -3.52 14.93 -8.87
C LEU A 484 -2.45 13.92 -8.41
N CYS A 485 -2.71 12.62 -8.55
CA CYS A 485 -1.74 11.59 -8.20
C CYS A 485 -0.49 11.63 -9.11
N CYS A 486 -0.66 11.89 -10.41
CA CYS A 486 0.48 12.08 -11.32
C CYS A 486 1.34 13.30 -10.94
N LEU A 487 0.73 14.39 -10.47
CA LEU A 487 1.44 15.57 -9.99
C LEU A 487 2.29 15.27 -8.75
N LYS A 488 1.77 14.47 -7.81
CA LYS A 488 2.53 14.01 -6.63
C LYS A 488 3.84 13.32 -7.02
N GLU A 489 3.77 12.47 -8.03
CA GLU A 489 4.88 11.63 -8.50
C GLU A 489 5.79 12.34 -9.52
N GLY A 490 5.43 13.55 -9.96
CA GLY A 490 6.18 14.30 -10.97
C GLY A 490 6.17 13.66 -12.35
N VAL A 491 5.09 12.95 -12.72
CA VAL A 491 4.98 12.24 -14.01
C VAL A 491 3.79 12.71 -14.83
N LYS A 492 3.82 12.40 -16.13
CA LYS A 492 2.66 12.59 -17.02
C LYS A 492 1.67 11.43 -16.84
N ILE A 493 0.39 11.72 -17.09
CA ILE A 493 -0.63 10.68 -17.16
C ILE A 493 -0.32 9.72 -18.30
N ASP A 494 -0.37 8.43 -18.00
CA ASP A 494 -0.15 7.33 -18.94
C ASP A 494 -1.27 6.32 -18.73
N GLU A 495 -2.30 6.41 -19.58
CA GLU A 495 -3.48 5.54 -19.47
C GLU A 495 -3.15 4.07 -19.77
N GLU A 496 -2.13 3.79 -20.59
CA GLU A 496 -1.69 2.43 -20.90
C GLU A 496 -1.10 1.73 -19.66
N SER A 497 -0.69 2.49 -18.66
CA SER A 497 -0.16 2.01 -17.39
C SER A 497 -1.18 1.90 -16.26
N ARG A 498 -2.47 2.19 -16.50
CA ARG A 498 -3.51 2.15 -15.46
C ARG A 498 -3.60 0.75 -14.83
N GLY A 499 -3.55 0.71 -13.50
CA GLY A 499 -3.69 -0.54 -12.73
C GLY A 499 -2.50 -1.49 -12.80
N ARG A 500 -1.37 -1.13 -13.44
CA ARG A 500 -0.15 -1.96 -13.41
C ARG A 500 0.57 -1.76 -12.07
N ASP A 501 0.77 -2.84 -11.32
CA ASP A 501 1.27 -2.83 -9.94
C ASP A 501 2.67 -2.21 -9.74
N TYR A 502 3.51 -2.17 -10.78
CA TYR A 502 4.82 -1.51 -10.72
C TYR A 502 4.74 0.01 -10.97
N ILE A 503 3.56 0.53 -11.31
CA ILE A 503 3.25 1.96 -11.52
C ILE A 503 1.97 2.28 -10.72
N LYS A 504 1.99 2.09 -9.39
CA LYS A 504 0.89 2.48 -8.46
C LYS A 504 0.71 4.00 -8.34
N ARG A 505 0.51 4.68 -9.48
CA ARG A 505 0.33 6.12 -9.58
C ARG A 505 -1.11 6.52 -9.84
N ILE A 506 -1.89 5.61 -10.43
CA ILE A 506 -3.29 5.81 -10.81
C ILE A 506 -4.07 4.58 -10.35
N PHE A 507 -5.28 4.80 -9.84
CA PHE A 507 -6.14 3.72 -9.36
C PHE A 507 -6.64 2.82 -10.50
N PRO A 508 -6.92 1.54 -10.23
CA PRO A 508 -7.24 0.55 -11.26
C PRO A 508 -8.53 0.89 -12.03
N ASN A 509 -9.47 1.60 -11.41
CA ASN A 509 -10.74 2.01 -12.00
C ASN A 509 -11.30 3.28 -11.33
N ASP A 510 -12.56 3.61 -11.58
CA ASP A 510 -13.25 4.83 -11.18
C ASP A 510 -14.14 4.66 -9.93
N GLN A 511 -13.98 3.57 -9.17
CA GLN A 511 -14.90 3.16 -8.12
C GLN A 511 -14.62 3.76 -6.74
N PHE A 512 -13.64 4.65 -6.60
CA PHE A 512 -13.19 5.21 -5.31
C PHE A 512 -13.90 6.52 -4.93
N TYR A 513 -15.16 6.68 -5.37
CA TYR A 513 -15.99 7.85 -5.08
C TYR A 513 -16.89 7.66 -3.86
N PHE A 514 -17.53 8.73 -3.39
CA PHE A 514 -18.48 8.68 -2.28
C PHE A 514 -19.82 8.08 -2.74
N LYS A 515 -19.93 6.75 -2.69
CA LYS A 515 -21.13 5.98 -3.09
C LYS A 515 -22.32 6.23 -2.15
N SER A 516 -23.53 6.16 -2.70
CA SER A 516 -24.77 6.19 -1.93
C SER A 516 -24.99 4.89 -1.12
N GLN A 517 -25.90 4.95 -0.14
CA GLN A 517 -26.27 3.77 0.65
C GLN A 517 -26.79 2.63 -0.24
N SER A 518 -27.62 2.95 -1.24
CA SER A 518 -28.19 1.97 -2.17
C SER A 518 -27.12 1.25 -2.99
N GLU A 519 -26.11 1.98 -3.47
CA GLU A 519 -24.98 1.38 -4.19
C GLU A 519 -24.17 0.45 -3.30
N MET A 520 -23.86 0.87 -2.07
CA MET A 520 -23.11 0.04 -1.11
C MET A 520 -23.88 -1.22 -0.73
N LYS A 521 -25.19 -1.12 -0.49
CA LYS A 521 -26.09 -2.27 -0.24
C LYS A 521 -26.12 -3.23 -1.42
N GLN A 522 -26.05 -2.73 -2.66
CA GLN A 522 -26.01 -3.58 -3.85
C GLN A 522 -24.67 -4.31 -3.99
N ILE A 523 -23.54 -3.64 -3.70
CA ILE A 523 -22.20 -4.23 -3.81
C ILE A 523 -21.98 -5.34 -2.77
N PHE A 524 -22.53 -5.17 -1.57
CA PHE A 524 -22.40 -6.11 -0.45
C PHE A 524 -23.70 -6.84 -0.13
N ALA A 525 -24.55 -7.07 -1.14
CA ALA A 525 -25.85 -7.73 -0.97
C ALA A 525 -25.75 -9.14 -0.38
N ASP A 526 -24.61 -9.81 -0.57
CA ASP A 526 -24.34 -11.16 -0.09
C ASP A 526 -23.98 -11.19 1.42
N PHE A 527 -23.75 -10.03 2.04
CA PHE A 527 -23.29 -9.89 3.43
C PHE A 527 -24.14 -8.86 4.20
N PRO A 528 -25.47 -9.07 4.33
CA PRO A 528 -26.37 -8.11 4.99
C PRO A 528 -25.98 -7.82 6.45
N GLU A 529 -25.43 -8.81 7.17
CA GLU A 529 -24.95 -8.67 8.54
C GLU A 529 -23.78 -7.68 8.68
N ALA A 530 -23.01 -7.43 7.62
CA ALA A 530 -21.88 -6.50 7.67
C ALA A 530 -22.32 -5.04 7.96
N PHE A 531 -23.58 -4.70 7.65
CA PHE A 531 -24.16 -3.38 7.90
C PHE A 531 -24.54 -3.17 9.37
N GLU A 532 -24.78 -4.24 10.12
CA GLU A 532 -24.99 -4.17 11.57
C GLU A 532 -23.71 -3.68 12.28
N THR A 533 -22.55 -4.13 11.80
CA THR A 533 -21.25 -3.70 12.31
C THR A 533 -21.02 -2.20 12.13
N ILE A 534 -21.47 -1.59 11.03
CA ILE A 534 -21.41 -0.13 10.85
C ILE A 534 -22.22 0.57 11.94
N THR A 535 -23.44 0.10 12.20
CA THR A 535 -24.31 0.66 13.24
C THR A 535 -23.66 0.55 14.62
N GLU A 536 -23.03 -0.58 14.92
CA GLU A 536 -22.26 -0.78 16.15
C GLU A 536 -21.07 0.20 16.26
N ILE A 537 -20.24 0.30 15.22
CA ILE A 537 -19.08 1.20 15.20
C ILE A 537 -19.55 2.64 15.45
N VAL A 538 -20.58 3.09 14.73
CA VAL A 538 -21.18 4.43 14.90
C VAL A 538 -21.77 4.62 16.31
N GLY A 539 -22.27 3.54 16.93
CA GLY A 539 -22.76 3.51 18.30
C GLY A 539 -21.67 3.72 19.35
N LYS A 540 -20.42 3.30 19.06
CA LYS A 540 -19.25 3.49 19.93
C LYS A 540 -18.69 4.93 19.91
N ILE A 541 -19.14 5.78 18.99
CA ILE A 541 -18.61 7.14 18.81
C ILE A 541 -19.38 8.16 19.65
N GLU A 542 -18.64 8.87 20.50
CA GLU A 542 -19.07 10.05 21.25
C GLU A 542 -18.66 11.34 20.49
N PRO A 543 -19.62 12.16 20.01
CA PRO A 543 -19.31 13.44 19.38
C PRO A 543 -18.61 14.40 20.34
N PHE A 544 -17.65 15.18 19.83
CA PHE A 544 -16.94 16.18 20.63
C PHE A 544 -16.71 17.47 19.84
N ARG A 545 -16.56 18.58 20.55
CA ARG A 545 -16.21 19.88 19.99
C ARG A 545 -14.73 20.17 20.16
N LEU A 546 -14.14 20.81 19.15
CA LEU A 546 -12.75 21.29 19.17
C LEU A 546 -12.64 22.80 19.30
N LYS A 547 -13.73 23.55 19.06
CA LYS A 547 -13.78 24.97 19.38
C LYS A 547 -13.63 25.14 20.89
N GLN A 548 -12.65 25.94 21.29
CA GLN A 548 -12.43 26.31 22.69
C GLN A 548 -12.49 27.83 22.81
N ASP A 549 -12.86 28.31 23.99
CA ASP A 549 -12.63 29.69 24.37
C ASP A 549 -11.12 29.95 24.45
N VAL A 550 -10.72 31.22 24.31
CA VAL A 550 -9.30 31.61 24.26
C VAL A 550 -8.61 31.18 25.56
N LEU A 551 -7.78 30.15 25.48
CA LEU A 551 -6.89 29.72 26.55
C LEU A 551 -5.68 30.64 26.57
N LEU A 552 -5.73 31.69 27.39
CA LEU A 552 -4.56 32.52 27.66
C LEU A 552 -3.64 31.79 28.64
N PRO A 553 -2.32 31.73 28.37
CA PRO A 553 -1.37 31.24 29.37
C PRO A 553 -1.48 32.08 30.64
N VAL A 554 -1.38 31.44 31.80
CA VAL A 554 -1.31 32.14 33.08
C VAL A 554 -0.07 33.02 33.05
N PHE A 555 -0.25 34.32 33.28
CA PHE A 555 0.86 35.26 33.32
C PHE A 555 1.52 35.19 34.70
N ASP A 556 2.85 35.21 34.74
CA ASP A 556 3.58 35.21 36.01
C ASP A 556 3.73 36.64 36.52
N TYR A 557 3.29 36.91 37.75
CA TYR A 557 3.30 38.26 38.34
C TYR A 557 3.76 38.23 39.80
N PRO A 558 4.27 39.37 40.33
CA PRO A 558 4.83 39.42 41.67
C PRO A 558 3.83 39.00 42.77
N GLU A 559 4.34 38.36 43.83
CA GLU A 559 3.54 37.83 44.96
C GLU A 559 2.61 38.88 45.59
N GLU A 560 3.01 40.15 45.61
CA GLU A 560 2.22 41.24 46.19
C GLU A 560 0.88 41.50 45.48
N PHE A 561 0.72 41.01 44.25
CA PHE A 561 -0.53 41.09 43.50
C PHE A 561 -1.37 39.81 43.59
N LYS A 562 -0.85 38.72 44.17
CA LYS A 562 -1.64 37.49 44.31
C LYS A 562 -2.83 37.70 45.25
N ASN A 563 -3.97 37.15 44.86
CA ASN A 563 -5.17 37.16 45.68
C ASN A 563 -5.49 35.73 46.10
N SER A 564 -5.57 35.48 47.41
CA SER A 564 -5.84 34.16 47.98
C SER A 564 -7.19 33.57 47.56
N GLU A 565 -8.16 34.42 47.20
CA GLU A 565 -9.46 33.96 46.73
C GLU A 565 -9.38 33.40 45.30
N ASP A 566 -8.36 33.75 44.49
CA ASP A 566 -8.21 33.25 43.11
C ASP A 566 -7.92 31.74 43.10
N GLU A 567 -7.23 31.22 44.11
CA GLU A 567 -6.98 29.78 44.27
C GLU A 567 -8.26 28.98 44.56
N ALA A 568 -9.27 29.62 45.15
CA ALA A 568 -10.51 28.97 45.58
C ALA A 568 -11.55 28.86 44.46
N ASP A 569 -11.63 29.87 43.58
CA ASP A 569 -12.67 29.96 42.54
C ASP A 569 -12.14 30.09 41.11
N GLY A 570 -10.80 30.11 40.91
CA GLY A 570 -10.20 30.30 39.60
C GLY A 570 -10.33 31.73 39.05
N GLY A 571 -10.58 32.71 39.93
CA GLY A 571 -10.60 34.12 39.57
C GLY A 571 -9.27 34.63 39.00
N LYS A 572 -9.34 35.80 38.36
CA LYS A 572 -8.18 36.50 37.77
C LYS A 572 -7.88 37.82 38.46
N ARG A 573 -8.22 37.95 39.75
CA ARG A 573 -8.15 39.24 40.46
C ARG A 573 -6.71 39.72 40.58
N GLY A 574 -5.76 38.82 40.84
CA GLY A 574 -4.34 39.15 40.92
C GLY A 574 -3.73 39.54 39.57
N GLU A 575 -4.01 38.77 38.51
CA GLU A 575 -3.62 39.13 37.13
C GLU A 575 -4.14 40.52 36.75
N ASN A 576 -5.43 40.79 37.03
CA ASN A 576 -6.06 42.07 36.70
C ASN A 576 -5.50 43.23 37.54
N ALA A 577 -5.18 43.00 38.82
CA ALA A 577 -4.54 43.99 39.68
C ALA A 577 -3.14 44.35 39.18
N TYR A 578 -2.37 43.35 38.74
CA TYR A 578 -1.05 43.57 38.17
C TYR A 578 -1.11 44.28 36.80
N LEU A 579 -2.04 43.87 35.93
CA LEU A 579 -2.30 44.55 34.67
C LEU A 579 -2.66 46.02 34.91
N ARG A 580 -3.53 46.30 35.90
CA ARG A 580 -3.86 47.66 36.30
C ARG A 580 -2.61 48.42 36.76
N HIS A 581 -1.79 47.84 37.63
CA HIS A 581 -0.55 48.47 38.09
C HIS A 581 0.38 48.84 36.93
N LEU A 582 0.67 47.89 36.03
CA LEU A 582 1.52 48.12 34.86
C LEU A 582 0.94 49.18 33.91
N THR A 583 -0.39 49.20 33.75
CA THR A 583 -1.08 50.19 32.90
C THR A 583 -0.90 51.60 33.44
N TYR A 584 -1.02 51.80 34.76
CA TYR A 584 -0.80 53.09 35.40
C TYR A 584 0.67 53.52 35.39
N GLU A 585 1.61 52.60 35.64
CA GLU A 585 3.04 52.91 35.53
C GLU A 585 3.45 53.28 34.10
N GLY A 586 2.95 52.54 33.10
CA GLY A 586 3.13 52.87 31.69
C GLY A 586 2.53 54.22 31.31
N ALA A 587 1.33 54.55 31.82
CA ALA A 587 0.68 55.84 31.59
C ALA A 587 1.48 57.00 32.19
N LYS A 588 2.01 56.87 33.41
CA LYS A 588 2.90 57.87 34.01
C LYS A 588 4.14 58.10 33.15
N GLY A 589 4.77 57.02 32.67
CA GLY A 589 5.95 57.13 31.80
C GLY A 589 5.67 57.82 30.47
N ARG A 590 4.47 57.63 29.90
CA ARG A 590 4.11 58.16 28.57
C ARG A 590 3.55 59.58 28.59
N TYR A 591 2.74 59.91 29.58
CA TYR A 591 2.00 61.17 29.66
C TYR A 591 2.54 62.12 30.73
N GLY A 592 3.40 61.65 31.63
CA GLY A 592 3.92 62.41 32.76
C GLY A 592 2.86 62.59 33.84
N GLU A 593 1.93 63.52 33.62
CA GLU A 593 0.82 63.79 34.53
C GLU A 593 -0.43 63.00 34.10
N ILE A 594 -1.00 62.23 35.02
CA ILE A 594 -2.25 61.50 34.79
C ILE A 594 -3.41 62.42 35.15
N THR A 595 -4.09 62.92 34.12
CA THR A 595 -5.29 63.76 34.26
C THR A 595 -6.52 62.92 34.63
N PRO A 596 -7.61 63.55 35.13
CA PRO A 596 -8.86 62.87 35.39
C PRO A 596 -9.45 62.16 34.16
N GLU A 597 -9.34 62.79 32.98
CA GLU A 597 -9.79 62.21 31.71
C GLU A 597 -8.99 60.95 31.33
N LEU A 598 -7.67 60.96 31.55
CA LEU A 598 -6.82 59.78 31.33
C LEU A 598 -7.14 58.66 32.33
N THR A 599 -7.39 59.01 33.59
CA THR A 599 -7.80 58.04 34.63
C THR A 599 -9.11 57.35 34.24
N GLU A 600 -10.12 58.15 33.86
CA GLU A 600 -11.42 57.64 33.44
C GLU A 600 -11.30 56.69 32.25
N ARG A 601 -10.46 57.05 31.26
CA ARG A 601 -10.24 56.19 30.10
C ARG A 601 -9.54 54.88 30.44
N ILE A 602 -8.50 54.94 31.28
CA ILE A 602 -7.73 53.75 31.72
C ILE A 602 -8.64 52.80 32.50
N ASP A 603 -9.40 53.32 33.47
CA ASP A 603 -10.27 52.49 34.30
C ASP A 603 -11.44 51.92 33.48
N PHE A 604 -11.95 52.64 32.47
CA PHE A 604 -12.96 52.12 31.56
C PHE A 604 -12.44 50.92 30.75
N GLU A 605 -11.25 51.03 30.14
CA GLU A 605 -10.68 49.92 29.34
C GLU A 605 -10.27 48.72 30.19
N LEU A 606 -9.86 48.92 31.45
CA LEU A 606 -9.53 47.82 32.37
C LEU A 606 -10.76 47.09 32.93
N GLN A 607 -11.97 47.66 32.80
CA GLN A 607 -13.22 47.04 33.21
C GLN A 607 -13.87 46.18 32.13
N THR A 608 -13.53 46.41 30.86
CA THR A 608 -14.03 45.67 29.69
C THR A 608 -13.16 44.47 29.38
#